data_AF-A0A3P2IPF0-F1
#
_entry.id   AF-A0A3P2IPF0-F1
#
_cell.length_a   1.000
_cell.length_b   1.000
_cell.length_c   1.000
_cell.angle_alpha   90.00
_cell.angle_beta   90.00
_cell.angle_gamma   90.00
#
_symmetry.space_group_name_H-M   'P 1'
#
loop_
_entity.id
_entity.type
_entity.pdbx_description
1 polymer ?
#
loop_
_entity_poly.entity_id
_entity_poly.type
_entity_poly.pdbx_seq_one_letter_code
_entity_poly.pdbx_strand_id
1 'polypeptide(L)'
;MVKDEMTDESALPESEQARRMIRRAVLRMVGSGQLHSRDDVIRYLIKEGGFDILSVTDTSVTLCAPDEPEETLTLTGWVFSSSFRLAD
;
A
#
# COMPACT_ATOMS: atom_id res chain seq x y z
N MET A 1 33.55 5.73 13.28
CA MET A 1 32.24 6.37 13.19
C MET A 1 31.51 5.76 12.02
N VAL A 2 30.30 5.28 12.30
CA VAL A 2 29.46 4.50 11.40
C VAL A 2 29.20 5.31 10.13
N LYS A 3 29.40 4.70 8.95
CA LYS A 3 28.93 5.29 7.70
C LYS A 3 27.40 5.28 7.77
N ASP A 4 26.81 6.45 7.96
CA ASP A 4 25.39 6.64 7.69
C ASP A 4 25.20 6.48 6.17
N GLU A 5 24.88 5.26 5.73
CA GLU A 5 24.28 5.00 4.43
C GLU A 5 22.87 5.59 4.45
N MET A 6 22.80 6.90 4.28
CA MET A 6 21.59 7.60 3.93
C MET A 6 21.22 7.13 2.52
N THR A 7 20.42 6.07 2.45
CA THR A 7 19.96 5.50 1.19
C THR A 7 19.23 6.59 0.44
N ASP A 8 19.78 7.04 -0.67
CA ASP A 8 19.17 8.05 -1.53
C ASP A 8 17.82 7.52 -2.03
N GLU A 9 16.73 7.93 -1.38
CA GLU A 9 15.37 7.51 -1.76
C GLU A 9 15.03 7.93 -3.20
N SER A 10 15.79 8.85 -3.81
CA SER A 10 15.64 9.28 -5.21
C SER A 10 16.18 8.29 -6.25
N ALA A 11 16.89 7.23 -5.83
CA ALA A 11 17.45 6.22 -6.74
C ALA A 11 16.51 5.04 -7.05
N LEU A 12 15.32 5.00 -6.45
CA LEU A 12 14.35 3.92 -6.67
C LEU A 12 13.43 4.25 -7.85
N PRO A 13 12.99 3.27 -8.66
CA PRO A 13 11.95 3.48 -9.65
C PRO A 13 10.70 4.09 -9.00
N GLU A 14 10.02 4.98 -9.71
CA GLU A 14 8.82 5.68 -9.24
C GLU A 14 7.76 4.72 -8.69
N SER A 15 7.55 3.57 -9.35
CA SER A 15 6.63 2.52 -8.91
C SER A 15 7.00 1.89 -7.55
N GLU A 16 8.27 1.85 -7.19
CA GLU A 16 8.73 1.39 -5.88
C GLU A 16 8.54 2.48 -4.82
N GLN A 17 8.78 3.75 -5.18
CA GLN A 17 8.52 4.89 -4.31
C GLN A 17 7.02 4.99 -3.98
N ALA A 18 6.15 4.87 -4.99
CA ALA A 18 4.69 4.85 -4.83
C ALA A 18 4.24 3.72 -3.91
N ARG A 19 4.73 2.49 -4.12
CA ARG A 19 4.45 1.33 -3.24
C ARG A 19 4.82 1.62 -1.79
N ARG A 20 6.00 2.19 -1.55
CA ARG A 20 6.45 2.55 -0.21
C ARG A 20 5.57 3.62 0.42
N MET A 21 5.19 4.65 -0.34
CA MET A 21 4.33 5.73 0.15
C MET A 21 2.95 5.20 0.54
N ILE A 22 2.32 4.40 -0.32
CA ILE A 22 1.01 3.78 -0.05
C ILE A 22 1.11 2.89 1.19
N ARG A 23 2.12 2.02 1.27
CA ARG A 23 2.32 1.15 2.43
C ARG A 23 2.52 1.93 3.73
N ARG A 24 3.32 3.00 3.71
CA ARG A 24 3.52 3.88 4.86
C ARG A 24 2.21 4.54 5.29
N ALA A 25 1.38 5.00 4.34
CA ALA A 25 0.08 5.58 4.63
C ALA A 25 -0.87 4.57 5.28
N VAL A 26 -0.99 3.37 4.70
CA VAL A 26 -1.83 2.29 5.25
C VAL A 26 -1.39 1.92 6.66
N LEU A 27 -0.09 1.72 6.90
CA LEU A 27 0.43 1.38 8.24
C LEU A 27 0.15 2.45 9.28
N ARG A 28 0.21 3.74 8.91
CA ARG A 28 -0.16 4.83 9.82
C ARG A 28 -1.64 4.77 10.21
N MET A 29 -2.52 4.51 9.25
CA MET A 29 -3.97 4.41 9.46
C MET A 29 -4.36 3.16 10.29
N VAL A 30 -3.61 2.07 10.14
CA VAL A 30 -3.73 0.90 11.03
C VAL A 30 -3.28 1.26 12.44
N GLY A 31 -2.11 1.91 12.59
CA GLY A 31 -1.58 2.32 13.89
C GLY A 31 -2.44 3.34 14.65
N SER A 32 -3.26 4.12 13.94
CA SER A 32 -4.24 5.05 14.52
C SER A 32 -5.61 4.44 14.80
N GLY A 33 -5.83 3.15 14.49
CA GLY A 33 -7.11 2.47 14.68
C GLY A 33 -8.19 2.89 13.67
N GLN A 34 -7.80 3.36 12.49
CA GLN A 34 -8.74 3.72 11.43
C GLN A 34 -9.00 2.58 10.44
N LEU A 35 -8.04 1.66 10.29
CA LEU A 35 -8.17 0.46 9.45
C LEU A 35 -7.95 -0.78 10.31
N HIS A 36 -8.95 -1.65 10.38
CA HIS A 36 -8.92 -2.86 11.21
C HIS A 36 -8.86 -4.14 10.38
N SER A 37 -9.06 -4.07 9.08
CA SER A 37 -9.11 -5.25 8.20
C SER A 37 -8.58 -4.94 6.81
N ARG A 38 -8.27 -5.99 6.03
CA ARG A 38 -7.94 -5.83 4.61
C ARG A 38 -9.07 -5.11 3.85
N ASP A 39 -10.33 -5.37 4.19
CA ASP A 39 -11.46 -4.75 3.53
C ASP A 39 -11.55 -3.24 3.82
N ASP A 40 -11.10 -2.80 5.00
CA ASP A 40 -10.94 -1.36 5.27
C ASP A 40 -9.84 -0.76 4.38
N VAL A 41 -8.70 -1.46 4.26
CA VAL A 41 -7.59 -1.02 3.41
C VAL A 41 -8.03 -0.87 1.96
N ILE A 42 -8.72 -1.87 1.40
CA ILE A 42 -9.24 -1.83 0.03
C ILE A 42 -10.23 -0.67 -0.13
N ARG A 43 -11.16 -0.50 0.81
CA ARG A 43 -12.10 0.63 0.78
C ARG A 43 -11.40 1.98 0.84
N TYR A 44 -10.36 2.12 1.65
CA TYR A 44 -9.55 3.33 1.75
C TYR A 44 -8.82 3.63 0.43
N LEU A 45 -8.18 2.62 -0.18
CA LEU A 45 -7.48 2.78 -1.45
C LEU A 45 -8.40 3.25 -2.58
N ILE A 46 -9.65 2.77 -2.61
CA ILE A 46 -10.66 3.21 -3.57
C ILE A 46 -11.14 4.62 -3.26
N LYS A 47 -11.64 4.86 -2.03
CA LYS A 47 -12.39 6.09 -1.72
C LYS A 47 -11.51 7.30 -1.48
N GLU A 48 -10.43 7.11 -0.72
CA GLU A 48 -9.52 8.20 -0.35
C GLU A 48 -8.28 8.20 -1.25
N GLY A 49 -7.82 7.02 -1.67
CA GLY A 49 -6.68 6.87 -2.58
C GLY A 49 -7.03 7.13 -4.05
N GLY A 50 -8.30 7.04 -4.45
CA GLY A 50 -8.75 7.24 -5.82
C GLY A 50 -8.23 6.19 -6.81
N PHE A 51 -7.81 5.02 -6.34
CA PHE A 51 -7.25 3.96 -7.18
C PHE A 51 -8.33 2.98 -7.65
N ASP A 52 -8.13 2.45 -8.86
CA ASP A 52 -8.88 1.31 -9.35
C ASP A 52 -8.22 -0.01 -8.90
N ILE A 53 -9.01 -0.89 -8.30
CA ILE A 53 -8.54 -2.21 -7.86
C ILE A 53 -8.73 -3.21 -9.00
N LEU A 54 -7.62 -3.70 -9.54
CA LEU A 54 -7.61 -4.61 -10.68
C LEU A 54 -7.66 -6.08 -10.27
N SER A 55 -7.02 -6.43 -9.15
CA SER A 55 -6.98 -7.81 -8.64
C SER A 55 -6.77 -7.85 -7.14
N VAL A 56 -7.37 -8.85 -6.49
CA VAL A 56 -7.16 -9.16 -5.07
C VAL A 56 -6.90 -10.65 -4.95
N THR A 57 -5.74 -11.00 -4.41
CA THR A 57 -5.38 -12.38 -4.06
C THR A 57 -5.36 -12.55 -2.55
N ASP A 58 -5.02 -13.75 -2.05
CA ASP A 58 -4.86 -13.97 -0.61
C ASP A 58 -3.73 -13.15 0.02
N THR A 59 -2.74 -12.73 -0.77
CA THR A 59 -1.51 -12.11 -0.25
C THR A 59 -1.23 -10.73 -0.82
N SER A 60 -2.05 -10.25 -1.76
CA SER A 60 -1.80 -9.00 -2.47
C SER A 60 -3.04 -8.30 -2.99
N VAL A 61 -2.90 -7.01 -3.23
CA VAL A 61 -3.87 -6.15 -3.92
C VAL A 61 -3.14 -5.44 -5.06
N THR A 62 -3.65 -5.58 -6.28
CA THR A 62 -3.12 -4.89 -7.47
C THR A 62 -4.05 -3.75 -7.85
N LEU A 63 -3.47 -2.58 -8.11
CA LEU A 63 -4.20 -1.35 -8.43
C LEU A 63 -3.50 -0.54 -9.52
N CYS A 64 -4.21 0.43 -10.07
CA CYS A 64 -3.65 1.49 -10.92
C CYS A 64 -4.31 2.84 -10.59
N ALA A 65 -3.72 3.92 -11.09
CA ALA A 65 -4.38 5.21 -11.14
C ALA A 65 -5.36 5.23 -12.34
N PRO A 66 -6.59 5.77 -12.20
CA PRO A 66 -7.58 5.73 -13.28
C PRO A 66 -7.14 6.45 -14.57
N ASP A 67 -6.26 7.44 -14.46
CA ASP A 67 -5.68 8.22 -15.56
C ASP A 67 -4.48 7.54 -16.22
N GLU A 68 -3.86 6.57 -15.55
CA GLU A 68 -2.71 5.78 -16.03
C GLU A 68 -2.97 4.27 -15.84
N PRO A 69 -3.98 3.69 -16.51
CA PRO A 69 -4.42 2.32 -16.27
C PRO A 69 -3.39 1.24 -16.64
N GLU A 70 -2.44 1.57 -17.52
CA GLU A 70 -1.30 0.71 -17.88
C GLU A 70 -0.25 0.59 -16.77
N GLU A 71 -0.14 1.59 -15.88
CA GLU A 71 0.82 1.60 -14.79
C GLU A 71 0.23 0.94 -13.54
N THR A 72 0.58 -0.34 -13.38
CA THR A 72 0.02 -1.17 -12.30
C THR A 72 0.98 -1.33 -11.12
N LEU A 73 0.43 -1.25 -9.92
CA LEU A 73 1.15 -1.48 -8.67
C LEU A 73 0.54 -2.67 -7.93
N THR A 74 1.37 -3.65 -7.62
CA THR A 74 0.98 -4.77 -6.73
C THR A 74 1.51 -4.52 -5.33
N LEU A 75 0.59 -4.38 -4.38
CA LEU A 75 0.84 -4.18 -2.96
C LEU A 75 0.82 -5.54 -2.26
N THR A 76 1.91 -5.87 -1.57
CA THR A 76 2.08 -7.12 -0.82
C THR A 76 2.45 -6.85 0.63
N GLY A 77 2.22 -7.86 1.48
CA GLY A 77 2.53 -7.81 2.91
C GLY A 77 1.29 -8.02 3.76
N TRP A 78 1.51 -8.16 5.07
CA TRP A 78 0.46 -8.59 6.00
C TRP A 78 -0.82 -7.76 5.89
N VAL A 79 -0.74 -6.43 5.90
CA VAL A 79 -1.92 -5.54 5.79
C VAL A 79 -2.71 -5.66 4.48
N PHE A 80 -2.13 -6.25 3.44
CA PHE A 80 -2.79 -6.51 2.15
C PHE A 80 -3.21 -7.99 1.99
N SER A 81 -2.89 -8.83 2.97
CA SER A 81 -3.25 -10.26 2.97
C SER A 81 -4.64 -10.51 3.55
N SER A 82 -5.28 -11.60 3.16
CA SER A 82 -6.61 -12.01 3.62
C SER A 82 -6.68 -12.30 5.12
N SER A 83 -5.53 -12.53 5.76
CA SER A 83 -5.43 -12.76 7.20
C SER A 83 -5.35 -11.46 8.02
N PHE A 84 -5.22 -10.29 7.40
CA PHE A 84 -5.19 -9.04 8.15
C PHE A 84 -6.54 -8.70 8.75
N ARG A 85 -6.60 -8.82 10.08
CA ARG A 85 -7.68 -8.36 10.93
C ARG A 85 -7.12 -8.02 12.31
N LEU A 86 -7.42 -6.83 12.81
CA LEU A 86 -7.26 -6.47 14.21
C LEU A 86 -8.54 -6.89 14.94
N ALA A 87 -8.39 -7.38 16.18
CA ALA A 87 -9.55 -7.62 17.04
C ALA A 87 -10.13 -6.26 17.46
N ASP A 88 -11.45 -6.14 17.41
CA ASP A 88 -12.20 -4.97 17.91
C ASP A 88 -12.05 -4.79 19.43
#